data_AF-A0A9N9ZK63-F1
#
_entry.id   AF-A0A9N9ZK63-F1
#
_cell.length_a   1.000
_cell.length_b   1.000
_cell.length_c   1.000
_cell.angle_alpha   90.00
_cell.angle_beta   90.00
_cell.angle_gamma   90.00
#
_symmetry.space_group_name_H-M   'P 1'
#
loop_
_entity.id
_entity.type
_entity.pdbx_description
1 polymer ?
#
loop_
_entity_poly.entity_id
_entity_poly.type
_entity_poly.pdbx_seq_one_letter_code
_entity_poly.pdbx_strand_id
1 'polypeptide(L)'
;MQNLVRVCALFPDPRKTILDLITRPANSLTTRPILAWQTIIQDCRATELTVQSERAFQKQPHIFQNSKVKTKSARPGKGGRRWYKDVGLGFRTPKTAIEGSYIDKKCPFTGLVSIRGRILTGTVVSTKMHRTVIVRREYLHFIPKYSRYEKRHKNLAAHVSPAFRVEEGDQVTVGQCRPLSKTVRFNVLRVLPRTGKAVKKFSKF
;
A
#
# COMPACT_ATOMS: atom_id res chain seq x y z
N MET A 1 64.53 -23.22 33.93
CA MET A 1 63.79 -23.30 32.64
C MET A 1 62.32 -23.51 32.95
N GLN A 2 61.43 -22.90 32.17
CA GLN A 2 59.96 -22.75 32.36
C GLN A 2 59.59 -21.37 32.94
N ASN A 3 59.35 -20.41 32.03
CA ASN A 3 58.76 -19.12 32.37
C ASN A 3 57.28 -19.11 32.01
N LEU A 4 56.50 -18.82 33.05
CA LEU A 4 55.06 -18.71 33.13
C LEU A 4 54.63 -17.35 32.55
N VAL A 5 53.70 -17.33 31.60
CA VAL A 5 53.13 -16.10 31.04
C VAL A 5 52.12 -15.52 32.04
N ARG A 6 52.37 -14.29 32.49
CA ARG A 6 51.46 -13.50 33.35
C ARG A 6 51.00 -12.24 32.61
N VAL A 7 49.72 -11.97 32.79
CA VAL A 7 48.86 -10.87 32.34
C VAL A 7 49.49 -9.47 32.51
N CYS A 8 49.27 -8.57 31.55
CA CYS A 8 49.10 -7.14 31.86
C CYS A 8 48.24 -6.42 30.80
N ALA A 9 47.27 -5.65 31.29
CA ALA A 9 46.27 -4.91 30.54
C ALA A 9 46.82 -3.59 30.00
N LEU A 10 46.34 -3.14 28.84
CA LEU A 10 46.53 -1.77 28.36
C LEU A 10 45.22 -1.24 27.76
N PHE A 11 44.57 -0.36 28.54
CA PHE A 11 43.70 0.71 28.04
C PHE A 11 44.52 1.66 27.15
N PRO A 12 43.89 2.34 26.19
CA PRO A 12 44.21 3.76 26.04
C PRO A 12 42.99 4.67 25.90
N ASP A 13 43.09 5.76 26.65
CA ASP A 13 42.22 6.93 26.74
C ASP A 13 42.33 7.90 25.53
N PRO A 14 41.39 8.86 25.42
CA PRO A 14 41.21 9.74 24.27
C PRO A 14 41.99 11.06 24.42
N ARG A 15 42.70 11.47 23.35
CA ARG A 15 43.08 12.86 22.95
C ARG A 15 44.29 12.81 22.01
N LYS A 16 44.13 13.29 20.77
CA LYS A 16 45.17 13.88 19.88
C LYS A 16 44.46 14.42 18.61
N THR A 17 44.13 15.73 18.58
CA THR A 17 44.84 16.83 17.87
C THR A 17 44.71 16.69 16.35
N ILE A 18 43.83 17.44 15.65
CA ILE A 18 43.98 18.85 15.21
C ILE A 18 45.42 19.14 14.77
N LEU A 19 45.75 18.74 13.54
CA LEU A 19 46.75 19.33 12.63
C LEU A 19 46.83 18.44 11.39
N ASP A 20 45.94 18.70 10.43
CA ASP A 20 46.10 18.29 9.02
C ASP A 20 45.28 19.27 8.17
N LEU A 21 45.66 20.54 8.27
CA LEU A 21 45.32 21.57 7.30
C LEU A 21 46.62 21.96 6.61
N ILE A 22 46.50 22.23 5.31
CA ILE A 22 47.51 22.80 4.40
C ILE A 22 48.27 21.74 3.58
N THR A 23 47.67 21.33 2.47
CA THR A 23 48.22 21.53 1.11
C THR A 23 47.34 20.80 0.09
N ARG A 24 46.64 21.55 -0.80
CA ARG A 24 46.44 21.18 -2.21
C ARG A 24 45.75 22.32 -3.00
N PRO A 25 46.16 22.54 -4.26
CA PRO A 25 45.95 23.77 -5.00
C PRO A 25 44.57 23.86 -5.69
N ALA A 26 44.17 25.11 -5.93
CA ALA A 26 43.03 25.50 -6.75
C ALA A 26 43.22 25.11 -8.21
N ASN A 27 42.25 24.41 -8.81
CA ASN A 27 41.83 24.64 -10.19
C ASN A 27 40.57 23.84 -10.59
N SER A 28 39.83 24.42 -11.53
CA SER A 28 38.63 23.94 -12.24
C SER A 28 37.26 24.20 -11.58
N LEU A 29 36.77 25.41 -11.85
CA LEU A 29 35.34 25.71 -12.01
C LEU A 29 34.80 24.93 -13.21
N THR A 30 34.14 23.80 -12.99
CA THR A 30 33.25 23.19 -13.97
C THR A 30 31.99 22.67 -13.27
N THR A 31 30.87 23.32 -13.58
CA THR A 31 29.49 22.79 -13.54
C THR A 31 29.12 21.92 -12.35
N ARG A 32 28.61 22.55 -11.28
CA ARG A 32 27.75 21.87 -10.32
C ARG A 32 26.53 21.28 -11.07
N PRO A 33 26.25 19.97 -10.95
CA PRO A 33 25.11 19.38 -11.62
C PRO A 33 23.81 19.94 -11.05
N ILE A 34 22.90 20.35 -11.94
CA ILE A 34 21.51 20.79 -11.69
C ILE A 34 20.63 19.66 -11.08
N LEU A 35 21.21 18.53 -10.70
CA LEU A 35 20.52 17.31 -10.30
C LEU A 35 20.39 17.15 -8.78
N ALA A 36 20.04 18.23 -8.07
CA ALA A 36 19.58 18.17 -6.69
C ALA A 36 18.15 18.69 -6.51
N TRP A 37 17.45 18.98 -7.62
CA TRP A 37 16.02 19.34 -7.63
C TRP A 37 15.15 18.29 -8.36
N GLN A 38 15.76 17.21 -8.87
CA GLN A 38 15.06 16.14 -9.60
C GLN A 38 14.55 14.99 -8.71
N THR A 39 14.47 15.17 -7.40
CA THR A 39 13.88 14.19 -6.45
C THR A 39 12.77 14.79 -5.59
N ILE A 40 12.04 15.79 -6.09
CA ILE A 40 10.85 16.36 -5.43
C ILE A 40 9.54 16.02 -6.18
N ILE A 41 9.60 15.17 -7.21
CA ILE A 41 8.41 14.63 -7.90
C ILE A 41 8.43 13.10 -7.86
N GLN A 42 8.54 12.54 -6.66
CA GLN A 42 8.28 11.13 -6.43
C GLN A 42 7.88 10.95 -4.97
N ASP A 43 6.63 11.30 -4.68
CA ASP A 43 5.78 10.61 -3.69
C ASP A 43 4.44 11.33 -3.58
N CYS A 44 3.58 11.21 -4.60
CA CYS A 44 2.13 11.27 -4.36
C CYS A 44 1.66 9.91 -3.83
N ARG A 45 2.26 9.47 -2.71
CA ARG A 45 1.72 8.39 -1.91
C ARG A 45 0.45 8.94 -1.29
N ALA A 46 -0.70 8.32 -1.52
CA ALA A 46 -1.85 8.55 -0.65
C ALA A 46 -1.38 8.18 0.77
N THR A 47 -1.05 9.19 1.57
CA THR A 47 -0.45 9.01 2.88
C THR A 47 -1.45 8.25 3.74
N GLU A 48 -1.00 7.15 4.35
CA GLU A 48 -1.74 6.53 5.45
C GLU A 48 -1.76 7.57 6.58
N LEU A 49 -2.83 8.36 6.63
CA LEU A 49 -3.07 9.31 7.69
C LEU A 49 -3.00 8.56 9.02
N THR A 50 -2.32 9.15 10.00
CA THR A 50 -2.30 8.69 11.38
C THR A 50 -3.72 8.34 11.82
N VAL A 51 -3.88 7.23 12.56
CA VAL A 51 -5.15 6.51 12.81
C VAL A 51 -6.32 7.42 13.23
N GLN A 52 -6.03 8.61 13.74
CA GLN A 52 -6.99 9.57 14.24
C GLN A 52 -6.71 11.01 13.76
N SER A 53 -6.58 11.23 12.45
CA SER A 53 -6.44 12.58 11.86
C SER A 53 -7.78 13.32 11.66
N GLU A 54 -8.91 12.59 11.70
CA GLU A 54 -10.24 13.16 11.46
C GLU A 54 -10.80 13.84 12.72
N ARG A 55 -11.64 14.87 12.53
CA ARG A 55 -12.28 15.61 13.65
C ARG A 55 -13.11 14.70 14.56
N ALA A 56 -13.77 13.70 13.97
CA ALA A 56 -14.54 12.71 14.71
C ALA A 56 -13.66 11.52 15.09
N PHE A 57 -13.84 11.02 16.32
CA PHE A 57 -13.21 9.79 16.76
C PHE A 57 -13.62 8.60 15.90
N GLN A 58 -12.65 7.99 15.22
CA GLN A 58 -12.89 6.82 14.40
C GLN A 58 -12.82 5.57 15.27
N LYS A 59 -13.85 4.73 15.19
CA LYS A 59 -13.89 3.38 15.77
C LYS A 59 -14.73 2.45 14.91
N GLN A 60 -14.50 1.14 15.03
CA GLN A 60 -15.40 0.16 14.45
C GLN A 60 -16.75 0.21 15.20
N PRO A 61 -17.89 0.10 14.49
CA PRO A 61 -19.19 0.05 15.14
C PRO A 61 -19.28 -1.23 16.00
N HIS A 62 -19.93 -1.13 17.16
CA HIS A 62 -20.13 -2.22 18.13
C HIS A 62 -18.85 -2.78 18.79
N ILE A 63 -17.67 -2.21 18.52
CA ILE A 63 -16.44 -2.56 19.25
C ILE A 63 -16.27 -1.60 20.41
N PHE A 64 -16.57 -2.10 21.60
CA PHE A 64 -16.33 -1.39 22.86
C PHE A 64 -14.83 -1.39 23.15
N GLN A 65 -14.20 -0.22 23.29
CA GLN A 65 -12.76 -0.08 23.50
C GLN A 65 -12.35 0.02 24.97
N ASN A 66 -13.28 0.34 25.88
CA ASN A 66 -12.99 0.60 27.29
C ASN A 66 -13.36 -0.58 28.21
N SER A 67 -12.99 -1.82 27.85
CA SER A 67 -13.22 -2.93 28.79
C SER A 67 -12.26 -2.87 29.96
N LYS A 68 -12.81 -3.12 31.15
CA LYS A 68 -12.03 -3.37 32.37
C LYS A 68 -11.21 -4.67 32.29
N VAL A 69 -11.70 -5.64 31.50
CA VAL A 69 -10.97 -6.88 31.20
C VAL A 69 -9.86 -6.60 30.20
N LYS A 70 -8.61 -6.93 30.56
CA LYS A 70 -7.45 -6.85 29.67
C LYS A 70 -7.58 -7.90 28.57
N THR A 71 -7.36 -7.49 27.31
CA THR A 71 -7.27 -8.42 26.19
C THR A 71 -5.99 -9.24 26.26
N LYS A 72 -5.99 -10.45 25.68
CA LYS A 72 -4.81 -11.33 25.63
C LYS A 72 -3.63 -10.68 24.91
N SER A 73 -3.90 -9.77 23.96
CA SER A 73 -2.90 -8.93 23.32
C SER A 73 -3.33 -7.46 23.32
N ALA A 74 -2.37 -6.55 23.51
CA ALA A 74 -2.57 -5.11 23.33
C ALA A 74 -2.63 -4.71 21.84
N ARG A 75 -2.05 -5.53 20.94
CA ARG A 75 -2.04 -5.28 19.49
C ARG A 75 -3.34 -5.77 18.83
N PRO A 76 -3.86 -5.06 17.80
CA PRO A 76 -4.92 -5.58 16.93
C PRO A 76 -4.44 -6.87 16.25
N GLY A 77 -5.26 -7.92 16.28
CA GLY A 77 -4.90 -9.24 15.75
C GLY A 77 -5.59 -10.39 16.47
N LYS A 78 -5.04 -11.61 16.36
CA LYS A 78 -5.56 -12.80 17.03
C LYS A 78 -5.41 -12.65 18.55
N GLY A 79 -6.50 -12.30 19.24
CA GLY A 79 -6.51 -11.99 20.68
C GLY A 79 -6.63 -10.50 21.02
N GLY A 80 -6.58 -9.63 20.01
CA GLY A 80 -6.83 -8.20 20.10
C GLY A 80 -8.28 -7.84 19.79
N ARG A 81 -8.68 -6.61 20.12
CA ARG A 81 -10.07 -6.14 19.99
C ARG A 81 -10.34 -5.46 18.64
N ARG A 82 -10.14 -6.21 17.55
CA ARG A 82 -10.44 -5.76 16.18
C ARG A 82 -11.40 -6.74 15.53
N TRP A 83 -12.50 -6.21 14.99
CA TRP A 83 -13.43 -7.03 14.24
C TRP A 83 -12.97 -7.18 12.80
N TYR A 84 -12.95 -8.43 12.32
CA TYR A 84 -12.74 -8.78 10.93
C TYR A 84 -13.67 -9.94 10.60
N LYS A 85 -13.98 -10.09 9.32
CA LYS A 85 -14.77 -11.21 8.81
C LYS A 85 -14.14 -11.78 7.56
N ASP A 86 -14.50 -13.03 7.28
CA ASP A 86 -14.34 -13.58 5.95
C ASP A 86 -15.39 -12.98 5.01
N VAL A 87 -14.98 -12.68 3.78
CA VAL A 87 -15.84 -12.12 2.73
C VAL A 87 -16.54 -13.24 1.97
N GLY A 88 -16.03 -14.47 2.06
CA GLY A 88 -16.50 -15.62 1.30
C GLY A 88 -15.92 -15.65 -0.12
N LEU A 89 -16.49 -16.51 -0.98
CA LEU A 89 -16.09 -16.67 -2.39
C LEU A 89 -14.63 -17.11 -2.58
N GLY A 90 -14.03 -17.76 -1.58
CA GLY A 90 -12.66 -18.29 -1.62
C GLY A 90 -11.54 -17.25 -1.48
N PHE A 91 -11.87 -15.99 -1.19
CA PHE A 91 -10.86 -14.96 -0.96
C PHE A 91 -10.33 -15.00 0.47
N ARG A 92 -9.00 -15.10 0.62
CA ARG A 92 -8.37 -15.05 1.94
C ARG A 92 -8.32 -13.62 2.47
N THR A 93 -8.67 -13.44 3.74
CA THR A 93 -8.50 -12.17 4.45
C THR A 93 -7.02 -11.81 4.55
N PRO A 94 -6.60 -10.60 4.12
CA PRO A 94 -5.19 -10.21 4.19
C PRO A 94 -4.76 -9.98 5.64
N LYS A 95 -3.49 -10.33 5.95
CA LYS A 95 -2.91 -10.13 7.30
C LYS A 95 -2.96 -8.67 7.74
N THR A 96 -2.73 -7.75 6.80
CA THR A 96 -2.85 -6.29 7.00
C THR A 96 -4.24 -5.86 7.47
N ALA A 97 -5.32 -6.60 7.14
CA ALA A 97 -6.64 -6.29 7.66
C ALA A 97 -6.83 -6.75 9.11
N ILE A 98 -6.19 -7.85 9.52
CA ILE A 98 -6.29 -8.43 10.86
C ILE A 98 -5.43 -7.64 11.85
N GLU A 99 -4.22 -7.29 11.46
CA GLU A 99 -3.22 -6.63 12.31
C GLU A 99 -3.18 -5.11 12.13
N GLY A 100 -3.84 -4.57 11.10
CA GLY A 100 -3.87 -3.14 10.84
C GLY A 100 -4.68 -2.36 11.88
N SER A 101 -4.27 -1.13 12.16
CA SER A 101 -4.99 -0.20 13.04
C SER A 101 -5.93 0.77 12.30
N TYR A 102 -5.96 0.72 10.97
CA TYR A 102 -6.81 1.60 10.16
C TYR A 102 -8.31 1.35 10.40
N ILE A 103 -9.10 2.41 10.20
CA ILE A 103 -10.55 2.37 10.35
C ILE A 103 -11.18 2.78 9.02
N ASP A 104 -11.88 1.84 8.41
CA ASP A 104 -12.58 2.05 7.16
C ASP A 104 -13.92 1.30 7.16
N LYS A 105 -15.01 2.07 7.16
CA LYS A 105 -16.39 1.56 7.15
C LYS A 105 -16.74 0.89 5.82
N LYS A 106 -16.02 1.23 4.74
CA LYS A 106 -16.23 0.73 3.38
C LYS A 106 -15.39 -0.51 3.05
N CYS A 107 -14.48 -0.93 3.94
CA CYS A 107 -13.66 -2.13 3.77
C CYS A 107 -14.54 -3.40 3.74
N PRO A 108 -14.25 -4.37 2.85
CA PRO A 108 -15.01 -5.62 2.80
C PRO A 108 -14.68 -6.57 3.96
N PHE A 109 -13.48 -6.47 4.56
CA PHE A 109 -13.01 -7.36 5.62
C PHE A 109 -13.32 -6.85 7.04
N THR A 110 -13.07 -5.56 7.29
CA THR A 110 -13.18 -4.95 8.63
C THR A 110 -14.37 -4.02 8.76
N GLY A 111 -15.15 -3.87 7.68
CA GLY A 111 -16.33 -3.04 7.58
C GLY A 111 -17.62 -3.83 7.32
N LEU A 112 -18.72 -3.09 7.25
CA LEU A 112 -20.07 -3.67 7.12
C LEU A 112 -20.45 -3.98 5.66
N VAL A 113 -19.54 -3.78 4.71
CA VAL A 113 -19.82 -4.00 3.29
C VAL A 113 -19.83 -5.50 2.98
N SER A 114 -20.86 -5.96 2.29
CA SER A 114 -20.94 -7.31 1.73
C SER A 114 -20.66 -7.28 0.23
N ILE A 115 -19.96 -8.31 -0.23
CA ILE A 115 -19.66 -8.53 -1.65
C ILE A 115 -20.68 -9.52 -2.20
N ARG A 116 -21.25 -9.20 -3.35
CA ARG A 116 -22.28 -10.03 -4.01
C ARG A 116 -22.33 -9.77 -5.51
N GLY A 117 -22.68 -10.78 -6.28
CA GLY A 117 -22.84 -10.68 -7.72
C GLY A 117 -21.51 -10.77 -8.47
N ARG A 118 -21.24 -9.79 -9.34
CA ARG A 118 -20.14 -9.88 -10.32
C ARG A 118 -18.77 -9.67 -9.66
N ILE A 119 -17.84 -10.57 -9.94
CA ILE A 119 -16.41 -10.39 -9.68
C ILE A 119 -15.74 -10.06 -11.01
N LEU A 120 -14.99 -8.96 -11.05
CA LEU A 120 -14.33 -8.48 -12.26
C LEU A 120 -12.84 -8.35 -12.00
N THR A 121 -12.04 -8.56 -13.05
CA THR A 121 -10.61 -8.28 -13.06
C THR A 121 -10.31 -7.11 -14.00
N GLY A 122 -9.25 -6.37 -13.71
CA GLY A 122 -8.76 -5.31 -14.58
C GLY A 122 -7.50 -4.63 -14.04
N THR A 123 -6.94 -3.74 -14.85
CA THR A 123 -5.72 -3.00 -14.53
C THR A 123 -6.03 -1.69 -13.84
N VAL A 124 -5.24 -1.32 -12.84
CA VAL A 124 -5.35 -0.02 -12.18
C VAL A 124 -4.75 1.05 -13.10
N VAL A 125 -5.54 2.07 -13.41
CA VAL A 125 -5.09 3.21 -14.23
C VAL A 125 -4.68 4.38 -13.37
N SER A 126 -5.43 4.67 -12.31
CA SER A 126 -5.12 5.79 -11.43
C SER A 126 -5.43 5.50 -9.98
N THR A 127 -4.53 5.96 -9.12
CA THR A 127 -4.61 5.86 -7.64
C THR A 127 -4.69 7.24 -6.99
N LYS A 128 -4.93 8.30 -7.77
CA LYS A 128 -4.92 9.70 -7.32
C LYS A 128 -5.98 10.04 -6.27
N MET A 129 -7.08 9.28 -6.21
CA MET A 129 -8.17 9.51 -5.25
C MET A 129 -7.87 8.84 -3.91
N HIS A 130 -8.31 9.46 -2.82
CA HIS A 130 -8.17 8.86 -1.50
C HIS A 130 -9.01 7.58 -1.37
N ARG A 131 -8.35 6.44 -1.10
CA ARG A 131 -8.96 5.11 -0.87
C ARG A 131 -9.87 4.61 -1.99
N THR A 132 -9.74 5.14 -3.21
CA THR A 132 -10.52 4.72 -4.38
C THR A 132 -9.59 4.68 -5.59
N VAL A 133 -9.74 3.67 -6.44
CA VAL A 133 -8.96 3.52 -7.66
C VAL A 133 -9.86 3.43 -8.88
N ILE A 134 -9.33 3.87 -10.02
CA ILE A 134 -9.96 3.66 -11.31
C ILE A 134 -9.33 2.43 -11.95
N VAL A 135 -10.14 1.41 -12.19
CA VAL A 135 -9.74 0.19 -12.86
C VAL A 135 -10.26 0.22 -14.30
N ARG A 136 -9.40 -0.11 -15.25
CA ARG A 136 -9.73 -0.20 -16.66
C ARG A 136 -9.85 -1.65 -17.07
N ARG A 137 -10.90 -1.92 -17.83
CA ARG A 137 -11.18 -3.22 -18.43
C ARG A 137 -11.20 -3.07 -19.93
N GLU A 138 -10.26 -3.71 -20.59
CA GLU A 138 -10.14 -3.72 -22.04
C GLU A 138 -10.79 -5.00 -22.58
N TYR A 139 -11.62 -4.87 -23.61
CA TYR A 139 -12.27 -5.99 -24.26
C TYR A 139 -12.38 -5.78 -25.76
N LEU A 140 -12.49 -6.87 -26.49
CA LEU A 140 -12.69 -6.85 -27.93
C LEU A 140 -14.19 -6.90 -28.22
N HIS A 141 -14.70 -5.90 -28.92
CA HIS A 141 -16.07 -5.86 -29.40
C HIS A 141 -16.10 -6.42 -30.83
N PHE A 142 -17.01 -7.36 -31.10
CA PHE A 142 -17.15 -7.98 -32.42
C PHE A 142 -18.07 -7.13 -33.31
N ILE A 143 -17.65 -6.85 -34.55
CA ILE A 143 -18.46 -6.14 -35.55
C ILE A 143 -19.00 -7.18 -36.55
N PRO A 144 -20.31 -7.50 -36.51
CA PRO A 144 -20.88 -8.59 -37.31
C PRO A 144 -20.70 -8.40 -38.82
N LYS A 145 -20.85 -7.16 -39.31
CA LYS A 145 -20.76 -6.84 -40.76
C LYS A 145 -19.40 -7.18 -41.36
N TYR A 146 -18.32 -6.99 -40.60
CA TYR A 146 -16.95 -7.15 -41.11
C TYR A 146 -16.24 -8.38 -40.55
N SER A 147 -16.90 -9.16 -39.69
CA SER A 147 -16.31 -10.30 -38.98
C SER A 147 -14.96 -9.99 -38.31
N ARG A 148 -14.80 -8.75 -37.83
CA ARG A 148 -13.57 -8.24 -37.21
C ARG A 148 -13.85 -7.75 -35.79
N TYR A 149 -12.80 -7.65 -34.99
CA TYR A 149 -12.86 -7.13 -33.62
C TYR A 149 -12.25 -5.73 -33.52
N GLU A 150 -12.87 -4.87 -32.73
CA GLU A 150 -12.33 -3.58 -32.34
C GLU A 150 -12.00 -3.55 -30.84
N LYS A 151 -11.00 -2.76 -30.45
CA LYS A 151 -10.61 -2.60 -29.05
C LYS A 151 -11.50 -1.54 -28.38
N ARG A 152 -12.22 -1.92 -27.33
CA ARG A 152 -12.96 -0.99 -26.46
C ARG A 152 -12.46 -1.12 -25.02
N HIS A 153 -12.71 -0.08 -24.23
CA HIS A 153 -12.41 -0.11 -22.80
C HIS A 153 -13.53 0.52 -21.99
N LYS A 154 -13.66 0.08 -20.74
CA LYS A 154 -14.54 0.68 -19.74
C LYS A 154 -13.76 0.94 -18.47
N ASN A 155 -13.97 2.12 -17.89
CA ASN A 155 -13.43 2.50 -16.60
C ASN A 155 -14.47 2.21 -15.52
N LEU A 156 -14.01 1.60 -14.42
CA LEU A 156 -14.83 1.39 -13.23
C LEU A 156 -14.15 2.04 -12.02
N ALA A 157 -14.94 2.56 -11.11
CA ALA A 157 -14.44 3.07 -9.83
C ALA A 157 -14.59 1.97 -8.78
N ALA A 158 -13.49 1.66 -8.08
CA ALA A 158 -13.46 0.66 -7.03
C ALA A 158 -12.90 1.26 -5.73
N HIS A 159 -13.56 0.98 -4.61
CA HIS A 159 -13.03 1.32 -3.29
C HIS A 159 -11.82 0.43 -2.98
N VAL A 160 -10.80 1.00 -2.35
CA VAL A 160 -9.61 0.29 -1.89
C VAL A 160 -9.55 0.38 -0.37
N SER A 161 -9.60 -0.78 0.27
CA SER A 161 -9.29 -0.87 1.69
C SER A 161 -7.81 -0.52 1.93
N PRO A 162 -7.46 0.22 2.99
CA PRO A 162 -6.08 0.46 3.38
C PRO A 162 -5.25 -0.80 3.64
N ALA A 163 -5.89 -1.97 3.77
CA ALA A 163 -5.17 -3.25 3.83
C ALA A 163 -4.32 -3.54 2.57
N PHE A 164 -4.66 -2.94 1.43
CA PHE A 164 -3.94 -3.15 0.18
C PHE A 164 -3.11 -1.92 -0.19
N ARG A 165 -1.85 -2.19 -0.55
CA ARG A 165 -1.00 -1.22 -1.23
C ARG A 165 -1.17 -1.47 -2.72
N VAL A 166 -1.67 -0.47 -3.43
CA VAL A 166 -2.01 -0.56 -4.86
C VAL A 166 -1.24 0.52 -5.59
N GLU A 167 -0.58 0.13 -6.67
CA GLU A 167 0.15 1.02 -7.56
C GLU A 167 -0.51 1.07 -8.94
N GLU A 168 -0.15 2.09 -9.72
CA GLU A 168 -0.65 2.22 -11.09
C GLU A 168 -0.08 1.08 -11.95
N GLY A 169 -0.95 0.40 -12.70
CA GLY A 169 -0.59 -0.75 -13.53
C GLY A 169 -0.73 -2.12 -12.87
N ASP A 170 -1.08 -2.19 -11.59
CA ASP A 170 -1.38 -3.47 -10.92
C ASP A 170 -2.64 -4.12 -11.49
N GLN A 171 -2.68 -5.46 -11.45
CA GLN A 171 -3.87 -6.23 -11.79
C GLN A 171 -4.70 -6.45 -10.52
N VAL A 172 -5.96 -6.03 -10.53
CA VAL A 172 -6.83 -6.11 -9.35
C VAL A 172 -8.08 -6.93 -9.64
N THR A 173 -8.47 -7.72 -8.64
CA THR A 173 -9.78 -8.39 -8.62
C THR A 173 -10.71 -7.59 -7.74
N VAL A 174 -11.82 -7.14 -8.32
CA VAL A 174 -12.85 -6.34 -7.66
C VAL A 174 -14.15 -7.13 -7.55
N GLY A 175 -14.83 -6.96 -6.42
CA GLY A 175 -16.15 -7.53 -6.17
C GLY A 175 -17.23 -6.45 -6.21
N GLN A 176 -18.37 -6.76 -6.81
CA GLN A 176 -19.55 -5.91 -6.74
C GLN A 176 -20.07 -5.82 -5.29
N CYS A 177 -20.49 -4.63 -4.90
CA CYS A 177 -20.99 -4.35 -3.57
C CYS A 177 -22.25 -3.48 -3.62
N ARG A 178 -22.78 -3.10 -2.45
CA ARG A 178 -23.82 -2.05 -2.39
C ARG A 178 -23.22 -0.73 -2.87
N PRO A 179 -24.02 0.20 -3.42
CA PRO A 179 -23.53 1.54 -3.74
C PRO A 179 -22.83 2.18 -2.52
N LEU A 180 -21.55 2.55 -2.68
CA LEU A 180 -20.76 3.20 -1.63
C LEU A 180 -20.65 4.72 -1.84
N SER A 181 -20.76 5.14 -3.09
CA SER A 181 -20.81 6.55 -3.52
C SER A 181 -21.55 6.65 -4.86
N LYS A 182 -21.59 7.86 -5.45
CA LYS A 182 -22.20 8.11 -6.76
C LYS A 182 -21.66 7.17 -7.85
N THR A 183 -20.35 6.93 -7.86
CA THR A 183 -19.67 6.12 -8.89
C THR A 183 -19.26 4.75 -8.36
N VAL A 184 -18.87 4.64 -7.09
CA VAL A 184 -18.26 3.42 -6.54
C VAL A 184 -19.32 2.39 -6.15
N ARG A 185 -19.31 1.28 -6.88
CA ARG A 185 -20.16 0.09 -6.68
C ARG A 185 -19.34 -1.20 -6.61
N PHE A 186 -18.02 -1.08 -6.59
CA PHE A 186 -17.07 -2.18 -6.53
C PHE A 186 -16.06 -1.95 -5.41
N ASN A 187 -15.52 -3.03 -4.87
CA ASN A 187 -14.49 -3.02 -3.83
C ASN A 187 -13.34 -3.94 -4.23
N VAL A 188 -12.10 -3.58 -3.94
CA VAL A 188 -10.93 -4.42 -4.21
C VAL A 188 -10.87 -5.58 -3.22
N LEU A 189 -10.70 -6.80 -3.74
CA LEU A 189 -10.61 -8.04 -2.96
C LEU A 189 -9.21 -8.63 -2.96
N ARG A 190 -8.52 -8.54 -4.11
CA ARG A 190 -7.19 -9.09 -4.30
C ARG A 190 -6.40 -8.20 -5.25
N VAL A 191 -5.14 -8.00 -4.90
CA VAL A 191 -4.16 -7.31 -5.74
C VAL A 191 -3.14 -8.33 -6.21
N LEU A 192 -2.84 -8.30 -7.50
CA LEU A 192 -1.75 -9.03 -8.12
C LEU A 192 -0.71 -7.98 -8.52
N PRO A 193 0.42 -7.90 -7.79
CA PRO A 193 1.43 -6.89 -8.04
C PRO A 193 2.07 -7.12 -9.40
N ARG A 194 2.45 -6.03 -10.05
CA ARG A 194 3.08 -6.07 -11.36
C ARG A 194 4.56 -6.46 -11.28
N THR A 195 4.94 -7.63 -11.79
CA THR A 195 6.33 -8.12 -11.74
C THR A 195 7.23 -7.66 -12.91
N GLY A 196 6.80 -6.74 -13.80
CA GLY A 196 7.58 -6.42 -15.03
C GLY A 196 7.47 -4.98 -15.58
N LYS A 197 8.40 -4.62 -16.48
CA LYS A 197 8.57 -3.27 -17.08
C LYS A 197 7.33 -2.78 -17.83
N ALA A 198 7.06 -1.47 -17.76
CA ALA A 198 5.94 -0.71 -18.35
C ALA A 198 5.91 -0.72 -19.89
N VAL A 199 5.44 -1.81 -20.48
CA VAL A 199 4.99 -1.79 -21.88
C VAL A 199 3.47 -1.53 -21.89
N LYS A 200 3.00 -0.65 -22.78
CA LYS A 200 1.58 -0.44 -23.08
C LYS A 200 1.00 -1.74 -23.67
N LYS A 201 0.67 -2.70 -22.82
CA LYS A 201 0.17 -4.02 -23.21
C LYS A 201 -1.35 -4.04 -23.12
N PHE A 202 -1.98 -4.42 -24.22
CA PHE A 202 -3.37 -4.85 -24.23
C PHE A 202 -3.45 -6.24 -23.59
N SER A 203 -4.06 -6.35 -22.41
CA SER A 203 -4.38 -7.64 -21.79
C SER A 203 -5.86 -7.95 -22.05
N LYS A 204 -6.15 -8.93 -22.93
CA LYS A 204 -7.49 -9.47 -23.08
C LYS A 204 -7.78 -10.37 -21.88
N PHE A 205 -8.22 -9.75 -20.78
CA PHE A 205 -8.46 -10.36 -19.45
C PHE A 205 -7.43 -11.40 -19.02
#